data_AF-A0A353G385-F1
#
_entry.id   AF-A0A353G385-F1
#
_cell.length_a   1.000
_cell.length_b   1.000
_cell.length_c   1.000
_cell.angle_alpha   90.00
_cell.angle_beta   90.00
_cell.angle_gamma   90.00
#
_symmetry.space_group_name_H-M   'P 1'
#
loop_
_entity.id
_entity.type
_entity.pdbx_description
1 polymer ?
#
loop_
_entity_poly.entity_id
_entity_poly.type
_entity_poly.pdbx_seq_one_letter_code
_entity_poly.pdbx_strand_id
1 'polypeptide(L)'
;AINFGIIYGISAFGLANQLSIERSEASDYIKKYFERFPGIKDYMESTKEFAREHGYVETIFGRRAHYPEIKSSNASMRAFNERAAINAPIQGAAADIIRR
;
A
#
# COMPACT_ATOMS: atom_id res chain seq x y z
N ALA A 1 7.29 -9.00 -11.26
CA ALA A 1 6.76 -7.65 -10.96
C ALA A 1 5.31 -7.63 -10.44
N ILE A 2 4.52 -8.72 -10.58
CA ILE A 2 3.08 -8.77 -10.23
C ILE A 2 2.81 -8.61 -8.73
N ASN A 3 3.57 -9.30 -7.86
CA ASN A 3 3.39 -9.22 -6.41
C ASN A 3 3.56 -7.80 -5.85
N PHE A 4 4.45 -7.01 -6.45
CA PHE A 4 4.69 -5.64 -6.01
C PHE A 4 3.53 -4.71 -6.40
N GLY A 5 2.95 -4.84 -7.59
CA GLY A 5 1.83 -3.98 -8.02
C GLY A 5 0.62 -4.05 -7.07
N ILE A 6 0.18 -5.26 -6.70
CA ILE A 6 -1.04 -5.45 -5.90
C ILE A 6 -0.85 -5.00 -4.45
N ILE A 7 0.28 -5.35 -3.83
CA ILE A 7 0.62 -4.87 -2.47
C ILE A 7 0.71 -3.34 -2.45
N TYR A 8 1.19 -2.72 -3.53
CA TYR A 8 1.35 -1.27 -3.63
C TYR A 8 0.11 -0.52 -4.14
N GLY A 9 -1.05 -1.19 -4.20
CA GLY A 9 -2.33 -0.56 -4.53
C GLY A 9 -2.51 -0.22 -6.01
N ILE A 10 -1.94 -1.04 -6.91
CA ILE A 10 -2.24 -0.94 -8.34
C ILE A 10 -3.73 -1.19 -8.58
N SER A 11 -4.34 -0.36 -9.43
CA SER A 11 -5.73 -0.58 -9.84
C SER A 11 -5.83 -1.72 -10.84
N ALA A 12 -7.02 -2.30 -11.01
CA ALA A 12 -7.26 -3.29 -12.08
C ALA A 12 -6.89 -2.74 -13.48
N PHE A 13 -7.08 -1.44 -13.71
CA PHE A 13 -6.64 -0.78 -14.94
C PHE A 13 -5.11 -0.77 -15.07
N GLY A 14 -4.39 -0.39 -14.01
CA GLY A 14 -2.93 -0.40 -14.02
C GLY A 14 -2.36 -1.80 -14.22
N LEU A 15 -2.96 -2.80 -13.56
CA LEU A 15 -2.56 -4.20 -13.69
C LEU A 15 -2.84 -4.74 -15.10
N ALA A 16 -4.01 -4.45 -15.66
CA ALA A 16 -4.39 -4.82 -17.02
C ALA A 16 -3.37 -4.30 -18.04
N ASN A 17 -3.00 -3.02 -17.95
CA ASN A 17 -2.00 -2.42 -18.83
C ASN A 17 -0.62 -3.06 -18.68
N GLN A 18 -0.17 -3.30 -17.44
CA GLN A 18 1.14 -3.89 -17.17
C GLN A 18 1.24 -5.33 -17.67
N LEU A 19 0.14 -6.08 -17.62
CA LEU A 19 0.08 -7.48 -18.04
C LEU A 19 -0.41 -7.66 -19.48
N SER A 20 -0.87 -6.59 -20.13
CA SER A 20 -1.53 -6.65 -21.44
C SER A 20 -2.68 -7.67 -21.47
N ILE A 21 -3.52 -7.63 -20.43
CA ILE A 21 -4.72 -8.47 -20.29
C ILE A 21 -5.98 -7.62 -20.18
N GLU A 22 -7.15 -8.25 -20.29
CA GLU A 22 -8.42 -7.58 -20.09
C GLU A 22 -8.60 -7.07 -18.66
N ARG A 23 -9.32 -5.95 -18.51
CA ARG A 23 -9.56 -5.33 -17.19
C ARG A 23 -10.37 -6.25 -16.25
N SER A 24 -11.28 -7.04 -16.80
CA SER A 24 -12.06 -8.03 -16.05
C SER A 24 -11.13 -9.10 -15.46
N GLU A 25 -10.24 -9.64 -16.29
CA GLU A 25 -9.25 -10.63 -15.87
C GLU A 25 -8.32 -10.08 -14.78
N ALA A 26 -7.82 -8.85 -14.95
CA ALA A 26 -7.02 -8.18 -13.93
C ALA A 26 -7.78 -7.99 -12.60
N SER A 27 -9.09 -7.71 -12.67
CA SER A 27 -9.94 -7.57 -11.47
C SER A 27 -10.09 -8.91 -10.75
N ASP A 28 -10.30 -10.00 -11.49
CA ASP A 28 -10.39 -11.35 -10.93
C ASP A 28 -9.07 -11.81 -10.31
N TYR A 29 -7.93 -11.45 -10.93
CA TYR A 29 -6.61 -11.69 -10.35
C TYR A 29 -6.44 -10.98 -9.00
N ILE A 30 -6.79 -9.69 -8.91
CA ILE A 30 -6.70 -8.92 -7.66
C ILE A 30 -7.59 -9.55 -6.59
N LYS A 31 -8.83 -9.94 -6.95
CA LYS A 31 -9.76 -10.58 -6.03
C LYS A 31 -9.19 -11.89 -5.47
N LYS A 32 -8.76 -12.80 -6.35
CA LYS A 32 -8.14 -14.08 -5.95
C LYS A 32 -6.90 -13.89 -5.10
N TYR A 33 -6.10 -12.85 -5.38
CA TYR A 33 -4.92 -12.53 -4.59
C TYR A 33 -5.29 -12.20 -3.13
N PHE A 34 -6.26 -11.33 -2.90
CA PHE A 34 -6.70 -10.99 -1.54
C PHE A 34 -7.45 -12.12 -0.83
N GLU A 35 -8.18 -12.97 -1.58
CA GLU A 35 -8.77 -14.19 -1.02
C GLU A 35 -7.69 -15.17 -0.52
N ARG A 36 -6.56 -15.27 -1.24
CA ARG A 36 -5.44 -16.13 -0.86
C ARG A 36 -4.60 -15.54 0.28
N PHE A 37 -4.49 -14.23 0.35
CA PHE A 37 -3.65 -13.50 1.31
C PHE A 37 -4.46 -12.44 2.08
N PRO A 38 -5.43 -12.85 2.92
CA PRO A 38 -6.33 -11.93 3.60
C PRO A 38 -5.60 -10.95 4.52
N GLY A 39 -4.51 -11.38 5.18
CA GLY A 39 -3.72 -10.54 6.08
C GLY A 39 -3.06 -9.33 5.39
N ILE A 40 -2.92 -9.33 4.06
CA ILE A 40 -2.45 -8.14 3.33
C ILE A 40 -3.49 -7.03 3.41
N LYS A 41 -4.78 -7.37 3.24
CA LYS A 41 -5.87 -6.41 3.34
C LYS A 41 -5.97 -5.86 4.75
N ASP A 42 -5.85 -6.72 5.75
CA ASP A 42 -5.86 -6.32 7.16
C ASP A 42 -4.71 -5.36 7.48
N TYR A 43 -3.50 -5.65 7.00
CA TYR A 43 -2.35 -4.75 7.12
C TYR A 43 -2.60 -3.40 6.45
N MET A 44 -3.13 -3.39 5.23
CA MET A 44 -3.39 -2.15 4.49
C MET A 44 -4.41 -1.26 5.22
N GLU A 45 -5.50 -1.84 5.72
CA GLU A 45 -6.54 -1.11 6.45
C GLU A 45 -6.02 -0.60 7.79
N SER A 46 -5.42 -1.48 8.61
CA SER A 46 -4.88 -1.09 9.93
C SER A 46 -3.77 -0.04 9.83
N THR A 47 -2.87 -0.14 8.86
CA THR A 47 -1.81 0.86 8.67
C THR A 47 -2.38 2.22 8.25
N LYS A 48 -3.39 2.22 7.38
CA LYS A 48 -4.09 3.45 6.96
C LYS A 48 -4.84 4.09 8.13
N GLU A 49 -5.53 3.29 8.94
CA GLU A 49 -6.21 3.77 10.15
C GLU A 49 -5.24 4.34 11.16
N PHE A 50 -4.15 3.62 11.45
CA PHE A 50 -3.08 4.11 12.32
C PHE A 50 -2.50 5.44 11.82
N ALA A 51 -2.18 5.52 10.53
CA ALA A 51 -1.65 6.73 9.91
C ALA A 51 -2.63 7.89 10.01
N ARG A 52 -3.94 7.64 9.80
CA ARG A 52 -4.98 8.66 9.99
C ARG A 52 -5.04 9.08 11.45
N GLU A 53 -5.01 8.17 12.41
CA GLU A 53 -5.09 8.53 13.82
C GLU A 53 -3.86 9.33 14.30
N HIS A 54 -2.66 8.86 13.97
CA HIS A 54 -1.40 9.35 14.55
C HIS A 54 -0.65 10.36 13.67
N GLY A 55 -0.96 10.43 12.37
CA GLY A 55 -0.25 11.29 11.41
C GLY A 55 1.14 10.77 11.00
N TYR A 56 1.48 9.52 11.34
CA TYR A 56 2.73 8.86 10.95
C TYR A 56 2.56 7.34 10.92
N VAL A 57 3.57 6.65 10.39
CA VAL A 57 3.75 5.19 10.49
C VAL A 57 5.19 4.88 10.89
N GLU A 58 5.44 3.66 11.38
CA GLU A 58 6.75 3.21 11.85
C GLU A 58 7.22 1.97 11.09
N THR A 59 8.52 1.88 10.88
CA THR A 59 9.19 0.61 10.54
C THR A 59 9.24 -0.31 11.75
N ILE A 60 9.51 -1.60 11.55
CA ILE A 60 9.73 -2.57 12.64
C ILE A 60 10.93 -2.22 13.54
N PHE A 61 11.78 -1.27 13.13
CA PHE A 61 12.92 -0.79 13.89
C PHE A 61 12.67 0.57 14.56
N GLY A 62 11.43 1.09 14.52
CA GLY A 62 11.02 2.31 15.21
C GLY A 62 11.26 3.61 14.44
N ARG A 63 11.77 3.55 13.20
CA ARG A 63 11.91 4.75 12.36
C ARG A 63 10.56 5.22 11.85
N ARG A 64 10.23 6.51 12.07
CA ARG A 64 8.95 7.15 11.70
C ARG A 64 8.96 7.77 10.31
N ALA A 65 7.84 7.67 9.60
CA ALA A 65 7.52 8.45 8.41
C ALA A 65 6.21 9.23 8.64
N HIS A 66 6.27 10.55 8.52
CA HIS A 66 5.15 11.46 8.83
C HIS A 66 4.31 11.79 7.60
N TYR A 67 2.99 11.82 7.78
CA TYR A 67 2.00 12.11 6.75
C TYR A 67 0.99 13.16 7.24
N PRO A 68 1.36 14.45 7.32
CA PRO A 68 0.46 15.50 7.81
C PRO A 68 -0.81 15.63 6.97
N GLU A 69 -0.74 15.31 5.68
CA GLU A 69 -1.87 15.40 4.73
C GLU A 69 -2.69 14.10 4.63
N ILE A 70 -2.52 13.14 5.56
CA ILE A 70 -3.26 11.87 5.57
C ILE A 70 -4.78 12.03 5.72
N LYS A 71 -5.24 13.17 6.27
CA LYS A 71 -6.67 13.54 6.38
C LYS A 71 -7.08 14.63 5.40
N SER A 72 -6.27 14.93 4.37
CA SER A 72 -6.57 16.01 3.44
C SER A 72 -7.98 15.90 2.87
N SER A 73 -8.68 17.04 2.74
CA SER A 73 -9.98 17.11 2.07
C SER A 73 -9.87 16.78 0.58
N ASN A 74 -8.71 17.07 -0.03
CA ASN A 74 -8.40 16.68 -1.40
C ASN A 74 -8.25 15.16 -1.51
N ALA A 75 -9.19 14.53 -2.23
CA ALA A 75 -9.25 13.08 -2.39
C ALA A 75 -7.98 12.47 -3.02
N SER A 76 -7.40 13.13 -4.01
CA SER A 76 -6.18 12.66 -4.68
C SER A 76 -4.97 12.70 -3.74
N MET A 77 -4.85 13.79 -2.97
CA MET A 77 -3.77 13.94 -1.98
C MET A 77 -3.91 12.94 -0.85
N ARG A 78 -5.13 12.75 -0.33
CA ARG A 78 -5.43 11.74 0.68
C ARG A 78 -5.10 10.33 0.20
N ALA A 79 -5.58 9.94 -0.98
CA ALA A 79 -5.31 8.61 -1.56
C ALA A 79 -3.81 8.39 -1.86
N PHE A 80 -3.07 9.44 -2.18
CA PHE A 80 -1.61 9.36 -2.31
C PHE A 80 -0.95 9.11 -0.95
N ASN A 81 -1.29 9.88 0.08
CA ASN A 81 -0.72 9.72 1.42
C ASN A 81 -1.05 8.35 2.03
N GLU A 82 -2.27 7.84 1.85
CA GLU A 82 -2.66 6.51 2.33
C GLU A 82 -1.81 5.41 1.69
N ARG A 83 -1.61 5.46 0.37
CA ARG A 83 -0.72 4.50 -0.31
C ARG A 83 0.73 4.63 0.14
N ALA A 84 1.23 5.85 0.33
CA ALA A 84 2.57 6.08 0.81
C ALA A 84 2.77 5.53 2.23
N ALA A 85 1.80 5.75 3.13
CA ALA A 85 1.81 5.27 4.51
C ALA A 85 1.81 3.74 4.61
N ILE A 86 1.05 3.05 3.76
CA ILE A 86 1.06 1.58 3.69
C ILE A 86 2.44 1.04 3.28
N ASN A 87 3.12 1.74 2.37
CA ASN A 87 4.38 1.27 1.77
C ASN A 87 5.62 1.61 2.61
N ALA A 88 5.59 2.72 3.36
CA ALA A 88 6.75 3.22 4.08
C ALA A 88 7.33 2.23 5.12
N PRO A 89 6.52 1.50 5.94
CA PRO A 89 7.06 0.52 6.87
C PRO A 89 7.83 -0.60 6.17
N ILE A 90 7.30 -1.11 5.05
CA ILE A 90 7.89 -2.23 4.29
C ILE A 90 9.21 -1.81 3.64
N GLN A 91 9.20 -0.69 2.92
CA GLN A 91 10.39 -0.16 2.24
C GLN A 91 11.43 0.34 3.25
N GLY A 92 10.96 0.98 4.32
CA GLY A 92 11.80 1.47 5.40
C GLY A 92 12.52 0.35 6.12
N ALA A 93 11.81 -0.71 6.50
CA ALA A 93 12.40 -1.88 7.13
C ALA A 93 13.44 -2.57 6.23
N ALA A 94 13.17 -2.70 4.93
CA ALA A 94 14.15 -3.24 3.99
C ALA A 94 15.43 -2.37 3.92
N ALA A 95 15.28 -1.04 3.89
CA ALA A 95 16.43 -0.13 3.92
C ALA A 95 17.19 -0.18 5.25
N ASP A 96 16.48 -0.36 6.37
CA ASP A 96 17.09 -0.47 7.70
C ASP A 96 17.91 -1.77 7.83
N ILE A 97 17.47 -2.86 7.20
CA ILE A 97 18.23 -4.13 7.15
C ILE A 97 19.51 -3.94 6.33
N ILE A 98 19.44 -3.29 5.16
CA ILE A 98 20.60 -3.12 4.26
C ILE A 98 21.68 -2.20 4.86
N ARG A 99 21.29 -1.24 5.71
CA ARG A 99 22.20 -0.24 6.29
C ARG A 99 22.82 -0.66 7.63
N ARG A 100 22.51 -1.86 8.13
CA ARG A 100 23.16 -2.46 9.30
C ARG A 100 24.38 -3.27 8.87
#